data_AF-A0A2E0X096-F1
#
_entry.id   AF-A0A2E0X096-F1
#
_cell.length_a   1.000
_cell.length_b   1.000
_cell.length_c   1.000
_cell.angle_alpha   90.00
_cell.angle_beta   90.00
_cell.angle_gamma   90.00
#
_symmetry.space_group_name_H-M   'P 1'
#
loop_
_entity.id
_entity.type
_entity.pdbx_description
1 polymer ?
#
loop_
_entity_poly.entity_id
_entity_poly.type
_entity_poly.pdbx_seq_one_letter_code
_entity_poly.pdbx_strand_id
1 'polypeptide(L)'
;MVPLRHLKLLTLYDEQRPCGRIAVRVAVYRPLRDPHGVVWSSAAAACAYKDLSLRPALGGRGLRMDLNRPDELRLALDLDRRLTMAAATGRCSRRLHWPRLWAGFALGTPLTAHGPEFEQLCERFDLPAATMQKKFLRTQRGLTLLPLDWVSDQLAQASDVLVELPQLPQRRVFRYDDPSCLTGFQGASRYDLHANRFRARYEAAELRRLVAAA
;
A
#
# COMPACT_ATOMS: atom_id res chain seq x y z
N MET A 1 -5.54 13.76 -8.16
CA MET A 1 -4.69 13.10 -7.15
C MET A 1 -5.36 13.20 -5.79
N VAL A 2 -5.06 12.29 -4.87
CA VAL A 2 -5.61 12.26 -3.50
C VAL A 2 -4.45 12.31 -2.50
N PRO A 3 -4.54 13.05 -1.39
CA PRO A 3 -3.51 13.02 -0.35
C PRO A 3 -3.30 11.61 0.20
N LEU A 4 -2.04 11.21 0.40
CA LEU A 4 -1.65 9.88 0.88
C LEU A 4 -2.37 9.51 2.19
N ARG A 5 -2.51 10.48 3.10
CA ARG A 5 -3.20 10.30 4.39
C ARG A 5 -4.67 9.89 4.26
N HIS A 6 -5.31 10.14 3.12
CA HIS A 6 -6.70 9.74 2.86
C HIS A 6 -6.80 8.37 2.18
N LEU A 7 -5.68 7.76 1.79
CA LEU A 7 -5.67 6.46 1.15
C LEU A 7 -5.77 5.34 2.19
N LYS A 8 -6.56 4.32 1.86
CA LYS A 8 -6.57 3.04 2.55
C LYS A 8 -6.22 1.95 1.53
N LEU A 9 -5.36 1.03 1.95
CA LEU A 9 -5.03 -0.16 1.19
C LEU A 9 -5.64 -1.36 1.91
N LEU A 10 -6.47 -2.12 1.20
CA LEU A 10 -7.07 -3.34 1.70
C LEU A 10 -6.39 -4.53 1.01
N THR A 11 -5.82 -5.42 1.82
CA THR A 11 -5.07 -6.59 1.37
C THR A 11 -5.77 -7.84 1.86
N LEU A 12 -5.89 -8.82 0.96
CA LEU A 12 -6.47 -10.12 1.22
C LEU A 12 -5.44 -11.21 1.02
N TYR A 13 -5.37 -12.13 1.96
CA TYR A 13 -4.47 -13.28 1.88
C TYR A 13 -5.02 -14.46 2.67
N ASP A 14 -4.65 -15.65 2.25
CA ASP A 14 -4.92 -16.89 2.95
C ASP A 14 -3.93 -17.06 4.12
N GLU A 15 -4.44 -17.41 5.29
CA GLU A 15 -3.63 -17.74 6.48
C GLU A 15 -4.01 -19.14 6.98
N GLN A 16 -3.02 -20.03 7.04
CA GLN A 16 -3.21 -21.35 7.62
C GLN A 16 -3.30 -21.24 9.15
N ARG A 17 -4.38 -21.76 9.72
CA ARG A 17 -4.61 -21.79 11.17
C ARG A 17 -3.97 -23.03 11.81
N PRO A 18 -3.70 -23.02 13.12
CA PRO A 18 -3.19 -24.19 13.84
C PRO A 18 -4.05 -25.45 13.69
N CYS A 19 -5.37 -25.29 13.51
CA CYS A 19 -6.30 -26.39 13.29
C CYS A 19 -6.30 -26.95 11.85
N GLY A 20 -5.36 -26.54 11.00
CA GLY A 20 -5.25 -26.98 9.60
C GLY A 20 -6.24 -26.30 8.64
N ARG A 21 -7.19 -25.50 9.14
CA ARG A 21 -8.11 -24.73 8.30
C ARG A 21 -7.45 -23.48 7.74
N ILE A 22 -7.77 -23.12 6.49
CA ILE A 22 -7.38 -21.85 5.89
C ILE A 22 -8.41 -20.78 6.26
N ALA A 23 -7.95 -19.62 6.72
CA ALA A 23 -8.78 -18.44 6.92
C ALA A 23 -8.42 -17.36 5.89
N VAL A 24 -9.44 -16.70 5.37
CA VAL A 24 -9.28 -15.56 4.47
C VAL A 24 -9.16 -14.29 5.32
N ARG A 25 -7.96 -13.71 5.32
CA ARG A 25 -7.62 -12.56 6.16
C ARG A 25 -7.68 -11.27 5.39
N VAL A 26 -8.25 -10.26 6.02
CA VAL A 26 -8.29 -8.89 5.52
C VAL A 26 -7.44 -8.01 6.42
N ALA A 27 -6.40 -7.42 5.85
CA ALA A 27 -5.62 -6.38 6.50
C ALA A 27 -5.91 -5.04 5.83
N VAL A 28 -6.14 -4.01 6.64
CA VAL A 28 -6.32 -2.64 6.17
C VAL A 28 -5.15 -1.80 6.64
N TYR A 29 -4.48 -1.15 5.72
CA TYR A 29 -3.34 -0.27 5.97
C TYR A 29 -3.67 1.17 5.57
N ARG A 30 -3.12 2.12 6.33
CA ARG A 30 -3.04 3.52 5.93
C ARG A 30 -1.57 3.81 5.65
N PRO A 31 -1.18 4.02 4.39
CA PRO A 31 0.20 4.29 4.04
C PRO A 31 0.75 5.47 4.83
N LEU A 32 2.00 5.34 5.26
CA LEU A 32 2.71 6.35 6.03
C LEU A 32 3.82 6.97 5.18
N ARG A 33 4.03 8.26 5.35
CA ARG A 33 5.22 8.92 4.83
C ARG A 33 6.41 8.56 5.72
N ASP A 34 7.51 8.23 5.07
CA ASP A 34 8.82 7.96 5.66
C ASP A 34 9.80 9.02 5.14
N PRO A 35 10.91 9.33 5.83
CA PRO A 35 11.88 10.33 5.36
C PRO A 35 12.38 10.10 3.93
N HIS A 36 12.43 8.83 3.49
CA HIS A 36 12.90 8.46 2.17
C HIS A 36 11.80 7.93 1.24
N GLY A 37 10.53 7.98 1.64
CA GLY A 37 9.45 7.53 0.77
C GLY A 37 8.11 7.28 1.46
N VAL A 38 7.47 6.16 1.09
CA VAL A 38 6.16 5.73 1.59
C VAL A 38 6.17 4.28 2.04
N VAL A 39 5.74 4.05 3.27
CA VAL A 39 5.51 2.71 3.82
C VAL A 39 4.05 2.36 3.65
N TRP A 40 3.76 1.43 2.74
CA TRP A 40 2.40 1.03 2.36
C TRP A 40 1.78 0.05 3.35
N SER A 41 2.58 -0.84 3.89
CA SER A 41 2.20 -1.75 4.96
C SER A 41 3.33 -1.90 5.96
N SER A 42 2.96 -1.81 7.22
CA SER A 42 3.80 -2.06 8.37
C SER A 42 2.90 -2.20 9.60
N ALA A 43 3.47 -2.64 10.70
CA ALA A 43 2.81 -2.64 12.00
C ALA A 43 2.24 -1.25 12.37
N ALA A 44 2.95 -0.17 12.04
CA ALA A 44 2.53 1.20 12.30
C ALA A 44 1.40 1.65 11.34
N ALA A 45 1.46 1.25 10.07
CA ALA A 45 0.44 1.56 9.06
C ALA A 45 -0.85 0.73 9.24
N ALA A 46 -0.79 -0.40 9.94
CA ALA A 46 -1.92 -1.32 10.12
C ALA A 46 -3.06 -0.67 10.92
N CYS A 47 -4.23 -0.57 10.28
CA CYS A 47 -5.45 0.02 10.84
C CYS A 47 -6.46 -1.04 11.30
N ALA A 48 -6.58 -2.16 10.58
CA ALA A 48 -7.50 -3.24 10.93
C ALA A 48 -6.97 -4.60 10.47
N TYR A 49 -7.39 -5.65 11.18
CA TYR A 49 -7.14 -7.04 10.84
C TYR A 49 -8.38 -7.88 11.10
N LYS A 50 -8.87 -8.59 10.07
CA LYS A 50 -10.20 -9.19 10.03
C LYS A 50 -10.17 -10.56 9.37
N ASP A 51 -11.19 -11.35 9.65
CA ASP A 51 -11.39 -12.71 9.15
C ASP A 51 -12.72 -12.77 8.40
N LEU A 52 -12.66 -13.02 7.08
CA LEU A 52 -13.86 -13.14 6.27
C LEU A 52 -14.61 -14.45 6.49
N SER A 53 -14.00 -15.45 7.13
CA SER A 53 -14.72 -16.68 7.52
C SER A 53 -15.67 -16.47 8.70
N LEU A 54 -15.54 -15.35 9.43
CA LEU A 54 -16.41 -15.02 10.54
C LEU A 54 -17.60 -14.18 10.09
N ARG A 55 -18.79 -14.52 10.59
CA ARG A 55 -20.01 -13.72 10.34
C ARG A 55 -19.79 -12.26 10.79
N PRO A 56 -19.99 -11.26 9.89
CA PRO A 56 -19.97 -9.85 10.25
C PRO A 56 -20.98 -9.52 11.34
N ALA A 57 -20.73 -8.46 12.11
CA ALA A 57 -21.61 -8.02 13.19
C ALA A 57 -21.74 -6.48 13.21
N LEU A 58 -22.87 -5.97 13.71
CA LEU A 58 -23.03 -4.55 14.00
C LEU A 58 -22.02 -4.12 15.07
N GLY A 59 -21.16 -3.15 14.75
CA GLY A 59 -20.07 -2.73 15.64
C GLY A 59 -18.95 -3.78 15.78
N GLY A 60 -18.77 -4.66 14.80
CA GLY A 60 -17.83 -5.78 14.84
C GLY A 60 -16.40 -5.39 15.27
N ARG A 61 -15.92 -6.00 16.36
CA ARG A 61 -14.56 -5.81 16.91
C ARG A 61 -13.66 -7.03 16.71
N GLY A 62 -12.37 -6.87 16.96
CA GLY A 62 -11.37 -7.93 16.77
C GLY A 62 -11.37 -8.40 15.32
N LEU A 63 -11.46 -9.71 15.10
CA LEU A 63 -11.44 -10.33 13.78
C LEU A 63 -12.74 -10.19 12.98
N ARG A 64 -13.87 -9.84 13.61
CA ARG A 64 -15.16 -9.73 12.88
C ARG A 64 -15.24 -8.41 12.12
N MET A 65 -15.70 -8.48 10.87
CA MET A 65 -16.04 -7.29 10.07
C MET A 65 -17.22 -6.53 10.69
N ASP A 66 -17.15 -5.20 10.62
CA ASP A 66 -18.20 -4.31 11.13
C ASP A 66 -19.22 -4.01 10.02
N LEU A 67 -20.50 -4.31 10.26
CA LEU A 67 -21.60 -4.02 9.34
C LEU A 67 -21.84 -2.51 9.14
N ASN A 68 -21.39 -1.66 10.06
CA ASN A 68 -21.46 -0.20 9.91
C ASN A 68 -20.42 0.34 8.91
N ARG A 69 -19.58 -0.52 8.33
CA ARG A 69 -18.59 -0.17 7.29
C ARG A 69 -18.87 -0.91 5.99
N PRO A 70 -20.01 -0.63 5.33
CA PRO A 70 -20.49 -1.40 4.19
C PRO A 70 -19.50 -1.40 3.02
N ASP A 71 -18.79 -0.30 2.79
CA ASP A 71 -17.79 -0.23 1.71
C ASP A 71 -16.56 -1.10 1.96
N GLU A 72 -16.05 -1.16 3.20
CA GLU A 72 -14.92 -2.04 3.55
C GLU A 72 -15.33 -3.51 3.42
N LEU A 73 -16.53 -3.87 3.87
CA LEU A 73 -17.07 -5.23 3.74
C LEU A 73 -17.30 -5.61 2.26
N ARG A 74 -17.96 -4.75 1.49
CA ARG A 74 -18.21 -4.98 0.06
C ARG A 74 -16.90 -5.16 -0.70
N LEU A 75 -15.91 -4.29 -0.45
CA LEU A 75 -14.60 -4.40 -1.09
C LEU A 75 -13.89 -5.70 -0.72
N ALA A 76 -13.97 -6.12 0.54
CA ALA A 76 -13.35 -7.36 0.98
C ALA A 76 -13.98 -8.59 0.31
N LEU A 77 -15.30 -8.66 0.24
CA LEU A 77 -16.03 -9.74 -0.46
C LEU A 77 -15.75 -9.73 -1.97
N ASP A 78 -15.65 -8.55 -2.59
CA ASP A 78 -15.30 -8.40 -3.99
C ASP A 78 -13.89 -8.92 -4.31
N LEU A 79 -12.94 -8.67 -3.41
CA LEU A 79 -11.57 -9.12 -3.53
C LEU A 79 -11.44 -10.62 -3.27
N ASP A 80 -12.19 -11.19 -2.31
CA ASP A 80 -12.28 -12.63 -2.07
C ASP A 80 -12.77 -13.37 -3.31
N ARG A 81 -13.90 -12.92 -3.89
CA ARG A 81 -14.42 -13.45 -5.16
C ARG A 81 -13.37 -13.38 -6.29
N ARG A 82 -12.63 -12.28 -6.40
CA ARG A 82 -11.56 -12.15 -7.40
C ARG A 82 -10.41 -13.10 -7.14
N LEU A 83 -10.04 -13.32 -5.88
CA LEU A 83 -9.01 -14.29 -5.49
C LEU A 83 -9.44 -15.71 -5.87
N THR A 84 -10.68 -16.10 -5.56
CA THR A 84 -11.25 -17.40 -5.97
C THR A 84 -11.24 -17.58 -7.49
N MET A 85 -11.69 -16.56 -8.23
CA MET A 85 -11.67 -16.60 -9.71
C MET A 85 -10.24 -16.72 -10.25
N ALA A 86 -9.30 -15.94 -9.72
CA ALA A 86 -7.91 -15.94 -10.15
C ALA A 86 -7.24 -17.29 -9.88
N ALA A 87 -7.54 -17.93 -8.75
CA ALA A 87 -7.09 -19.28 -8.41
C ALA A 87 -7.64 -20.32 -9.40
N ALA A 88 -8.94 -20.25 -9.73
CA ALA A 88 -9.57 -21.18 -10.67
C ALA A 88 -9.03 -21.05 -12.10
N THR A 89 -8.74 -19.83 -12.56
CA THR A 89 -8.27 -19.59 -13.94
C THR A 89 -6.75 -19.50 -14.08
N GLY A 90 -6.00 -19.53 -12.97
CA GLY A 90 -4.57 -19.24 -12.93
C GLY A 90 -4.19 -17.80 -13.36
N ARG A 91 -5.17 -16.88 -13.45
CA ARG A 91 -4.95 -15.51 -13.95
C ARG A 91 -4.59 -14.58 -12.80
N CYS A 92 -3.32 -14.59 -12.41
CA CYS A 92 -2.77 -13.67 -11.43
C CYS A 92 -1.72 -12.77 -12.09
N SER A 93 -1.66 -11.50 -11.69
CA SER A 93 -0.55 -10.65 -12.08
C SER A 93 0.72 -11.10 -11.33
N ARG A 94 1.86 -11.16 -12.02
CA ARG A 94 3.15 -11.44 -11.37
C ARG A 94 3.83 -10.19 -10.81
N ARG A 95 3.32 -9.00 -11.14
CA ARG A 95 3.95 -7.73 -10.76
C ARG A 95 2.93 -6.75 -10.21
N LEU A 96 3.11 -6.38 -8.95
CA LEU A 96 2.37 -5.29 -8.35
C LEU A 96 2.79 -3.96 -9.01
N HIS A 97 1.82 -3.17 -9.47
CA HIS A 97 2.11 -1.81 -9.93
C HIS A 97 1.59 -0.87 -8.85
N TRP A 98 2.52 -0.08 -8.34
CA TRP A 98 2.24 0.96 -7.37
C TRP A 98 1.67 2.18 -8.05
N PRO A 99 0.80 2.95 -7.37
CA PRO A 99 0.39 4.24 -7.91
C PRO A 99 1.61 5.13 -8.04
N ARG A 100 1.57 6.02 -9.02
CA ARG A 100 2.53 7.12 -9.04
C ARG A 100 2.31 8.02 -7.83
N LEU A 101 3.41 8.34 -7.16
CA LEU A 101 3.45 9.22 -6.01
C LEU A 101 4.03 10.57 -6.42
N TRP A 102 3.48 11.62 -5.81
CA TRP A 102 3.86 13.00 -6.08
C TRP A 102 4.17 13.68 -4.75
N ALA A 103 5.38 14.22 -4.61
CA ALA A 103 5.72 15.07 -3.48
C ALA A 103 5.26 16.51 -3.77
N GLY A 104 4.52 17.10 -2.84
CA GLY A 104 4.00 18.45 -2.96
C GLY A 104 4.73 19.42 -2.04
N PHE A 105 5.27 20.48 -2.62
CA PHE A 105 6.05 21.53 -1.96
C PHE A 105 5.33 22.88 -2.04
N ALA A 106 5.64 23.79 -1.13
CA ALA A 106 5.15 25.16 -1.21
C ALA A 106 5.60 25.82 -2.52
N LEU A 107 4.82 26.79 -3.00
CA LEU A 107 5.20 27.56 -4.19
C LEU A 107 6.50 28.31 -3.94
N GLY A 108 7.40 28.31 -4.94
CA GLY A 108 8.69 28.99 -4.85
C GLY A 108 9.79 28.21 -4.10
N THR A 109 9.50 27.03 -3.54
CA THR A 109 10.55 26.15 -3.00
C THR A 109 11.55 25.80 -4.12
N PRO A 110 12.86 26.00 -3.93
CA PRO A 110 13.86 25.57 -4.90
C PRO A 110 13.91 24.04 -4.89
N LEU A 111 13.52 23.42 -6.01
CA LEU A 111 13.47 21.97 -6.15
C LEU A 111 14.51 21.50 -7.16
N THR A 112 15.23 20.45 -6.81
CA THR A 112 16.16 19.77 -7.72
C THR A 112 15.74 18.31 -7.89
N ALA A 113 15.31 17.93 -9.10
CA ALA A 113 15.06 16.53 -9.41
C ALA A 113 16.39 15.76 -9.50
N HIS A 114 16.46 14.60 -8.87
CA HIS A 114 17.63 13.72 -8.82
C HIS A 114 17.19 12.25 -8.72
N GLY A 115 18.13 11.33 -8.93
CA GLY A 115 17.89 9.90 -8.76
C GLY A 115 17.83 9.15 -10.09
N PRO A 116 18.00 7.82 -10.06
CA PRO A 116 18.26 7.06 -11.27
C PRO A 116 17.07 7.00 -12.21
N GLU A 117 15.82 7.09 -11.73
CA GLU A 117 14.68 7.15 -12.64
C GLU A 117 14.68 8.46 -13.44
N PHE A 118 15.00 9.57 -12.79
CA PHE A 118 15.10 10.88 -13.43
C PHE A 118 16.27 10.93 -14.41
N GLU A 119 17.43 10.43 -14.00
CA GLU A 119 18.65 10.36 -14.84
C GLU A 119 18.42 9.47 -16.07
N GLN A 120 17.88 8.27 -15.89
CA GLN A 120 17.53 7.37 -17.00
C GLN A 120 16.53 8.00 -17.97
N LEU A 121 15.58 8.79 -17.48
CA LEU A 121 14.65 9.51 -18.35
C LEU A 121 15.35 10.63 -19.11
N CYS A 122 16.25 11.38 -18.47
CA CYS A 122 17.04 12.41 -19.15
C CYS A 122 17.87 11.80 -20.28
N GLU A 123 18.57 10.69 -20.02
CA GLU A 123 19.35 9.95 -21.02
C GLU A 123 18.47 9.42 -22.15
N ARG A 124 17.38 8.73 -21.80
CA ARG A 124 16.48 8.10 -22.78
C ARG A 124 15.88 9.10 -23.76
N PHE A 125 15.62 10.33 -23.32
CA PHE A 125 15.01 11.37 -24.16
C PHE A 125 16.01 12.40 -24.67
N ASP A 126 17.30 12.27 -24.36
CA ASP A 126 18.36 13.23 -24.69
C ASP A 126 17.98 14.68 -24.33
N LEU A 127 17.50 14.86 -23.09
CA LEU A 127 17.04 16.16 -22.59
C LEU A 127 17.87 16.62 -21.38
N PRO A 128 18.25 17.90 -21.31
CA PRO A 128 18.84 18.47 -20.11
C PRO A 128 17.91 18.32 -18.89
N ALA A 129 18.50 18.08 -17.72
CA ALA A 129 17.77 17.87 -16.46
C ALA A 129 16.73 18.98 -16.18
N ALA A 130 17.11 20.25 -16.33
CA ALA A 130 16.19 21.36 -16.12
C ALA A 130 14.94 21.31 -17.04
N THR A 131 15.13 20.92 -18.30
CA THR A 131 14.04 20.74 -19.27
C THR A 131 13.16 19.55 -18.90
N MET A 132 13.76 18.43 -18.50
CA MET A 132 13.02 17.24 -18.04
C MET A 132 12.19 17.54 -16.79
N GLN A 133 12.80 18.17 -15.79
CA GLN A 133 12.10 18.56 -14.56
C GLN A 133 10.92 19.49 -14.86
N LYS A 134 11.12 20.52 -15.70
CA LYS A 134 10.06 21.46 -16.09
C LYS A 134 8.89 20.75 -16.79
N LYS A 135 9.16 19.70 -17.57
CA LYS A 135 8.12 18.92 -18.27
C LYS A 135 7.21 18.13 -17.32
N PHE A 136 7.74 17.69 -16.18
CA PHE A 136 6.99 16.90 -15.19
C PHE A 136 6.50 17.70 -13.99
N LEU A 137 6.95 18.95 -13.84
CA LEU A 137 6.47 19.87 -12.82
C LEU A 137 4.97 20.13 -13.03
N ARG A 138 4.19 19.92 -11.97
CA ARG A 138 2.75 20.21 -11.95
C ARG A 138 2.45 21.18 -10.82
N THR A 139 1.35 21.92 -10.94
CA THR A 139 0.82 22.71 -9.83
C THR A 139 -0.57 22.22 -9.48
N GLN A 140 -0.82 21.95 -8.20
CA GLN A 140 -2.14 21.52 -7.74
C GLN A 140 -2.36 21.93 -6.28
N ARG A 141 -3.51 22.56 -5.99
CA ARG A 141 -3.89 22.99 -4.62
C ARG A 141 -2.83 23.90 -3.96
N GLY A 142 -2.22 24.79 -4.73
CA GLY A 142 -1.16 25.68 -4.23
C GLY A 142 0.16 24.98 -3.89
N LEU A 143 0.38 23.77 -4.42
CA LEU A 143 1.63 23.03 -4.28
C LEU A 143 2.30 22.84 -5.64
N THR A 144 3.62 22.97 -5.66
CA THR A 144 4.48 22.48 -6.75
C THR A 144 4.69 20.99 -6.56
N LEU A 145 4.35 20.18 -7.56
CA LEU A 145 4.43 18.74 -7.51
C LEU A 145 5.57 18.22 -8.40
N LEU A 146 6.35 17.30 -7.85
CA LEU A 146 7.29 16.46 -8.59
C LEU A 146 7.05 14.99 -8.26
N PRO A 147 7.41 14.06 -9.18
CA PRO A 147 7.44 12.64 -8.89
C PRO A 147 8.27 12.39 -7.61
N LEU A 148 7.72 11.60 -6.68
CA LEU A 148 8.33 11.42 -5.35
C LEU A 148 9.70 10.74 -5.42
N ASP A 149 9.85 9.80 -6.35
CA ASP A 149 11.09 9.10 -6.70
C ASP A 149 12.20 10.06 -7.17
N TRP A 150 11.88 11.29 -7.60
CA TRP A 150 12.86 12.26 -8.08
C TRP A 150 13.35 13.21 -6.99
N VAL A 151 12.75 13.17 -5.80
CA VAL A 151 12.99 14.13 -4.72
C VAL A 151 13.09 13.44 -3.36
N SER A 152 13.55 12.19 -3.32
CA SER A 152 13.68 11.41 -2.08
C SER A 152 14.47 12.15 -1.01
N ASP A 153 15.53 12.85 -1.38
CA ASP A 153 16.42 13.52 -0.42
C ASP A 153 15.88 14.88 0.05
N GLN A 154 14.90 15.42 -0.69
CA GLN A 154 14.16 16.64 -0.32
C GLN A 154 12.80 16.31 0.28
N LEU A 155 12.46 15.03 0.45
CA LEU A 155 11.12 14.62 0.84
C LEU A 155 10.76 15.17 2.21
N ALA A 156 11.70 15.37 3.15
CA ALA A 156 11.44 16.01 4.44
C ALA A 156 10.82 17.42 4.32
N GLN A 157 11.12 18.16 3.25
CA GLN A 157 10.60 19.51 3.00
C GLN A 157 9.22 19.51 2.32
N ALA A 158 8.76 18.35 1.82
CA ALA A 158 7.44 18.26 1.21
C ALA A 158 6.35 18.53 2.24
N SER A 159 5.36 19.34 1.87
CA SER A 159 4.19 19.61 2.70
C SER A 159 3.18 18.47 2.65
N ASP A 160 3.06 17.79 1.50
CA ASP A 160 2.15 16.66 1.32
C ASP A 160 2.73 15.62 0.35
N VAL A 161 2.19 14.40 0.40
CA VAL A 161 2.42 13.36 -0.62
C VAL A 161 1.07 13.01 -1.22
N LEU A 162 0.97 13.05 -2.53
CA LEU A 162 -0.25 12.76 -3.27
C LEU A 162 -0.11 11.50 -4.10
N VAL A 163 -1.24 10.82 -4.29
CA VAL A 163 -1.36 9.57 -5.01
C VAL A 163 -2.18 9.80 -6.29
N GLU A 164 -1.64 9.35 -7.42
CA GLU A 164 -2.33 9.37 -8.70
C GLU A 164 -3.11 8.05 -8.91
N LEU A 165 -4.40 8.09 -8.63
CA LEU A 165 -5.31 6.94 -8.71
C LEU A 165 -5.82 6.55 -10.11
N PRO A 166 -6.02 7.46 -11.10
CA PRO A 166 -6.68 7.12 -12.36
C PRO A 166 -6.02 6.01 -13.18
N GLN A 167 -4.73 5.77 -12.96
CA GLN A 167 -3.95 4.79 -13.72
C GLN A 167 -3.86 3.42 -13.02
N LEU A 168 -4.43 3.27 -11.82
CA LEU A 168 -4.43 2.00 -11.12
C LEU A 168 -5.72 1.21 -11.32
N PRO A 169 -5.63 -0.08 -11.67
CA PRO A 169 -6.76 -0.97 -11.48
C PRO A 169 -7.11 -0.95 -9.99
N GLN A 170 -8.32 -0.51 -9.64
CA GLN A 170 -8.77 -0.38 -8.25
C GLN A 170 -8.70 -1.70 -7.45
N ARG A 171 -8.63 -2.84 -8.14
CA ARG A 171 -8.66 -4.19 -7.55
C ARG A 171 -7.73 -5.09 -8.35
N ARG A 172 -6.72 -5.67 -7.70
CA ARG A 172 -5.75 -6.56 -8.32
C ARG A 172 -5.51 -7.79 -7.45
N VAL A 173 -5.38 -8.93 -8.11
CA VAL A 173 -4.86 -10.15 -7.50
C VAL A 173 -3.47 -10.37 -8.08
N PHE A 174 -2.48 -10.55 -7.21
CA PHE A 174 -1.13 -10.86 -7.62
C PHE A 174 -0.63 -12.07 -6.85
N ARG A 175 0.23 -12.85 -7.51
CA ARG A 175 0.91 -13.97 -6.87
C ARG A 175 2.20 -13.46 -6.26
N TYR A 176 2.41 -13.77 -4.98
CA TYR A 176 3.57 -13.37 -4.23
C TYR A 176 4.52 -14.56 -4.12
N ASP A 177 5.45 -14.67 -5.06
CA ASP A 177 6.51 -15.69 -5.06
C ASP A 177 7.87 -15.12 -4.60
N ASP A 178 8.06 -13.80 -4.64
CA ASP A 178 9.32 -13.11 -4.29
C ASP A 178 9.07 -11.83 -3.48
N PRO A 179 9.65 -11.67 -2.27
CA PRO A 179 9.64 -10.44 -1.47
C PRO A 179 10.04 -9.17 -2.20
N SER A 180 10.94 -9.26 -3.18
CA SER A 180 11.43 -8.09 -3.94
C SER A 180 10.32 -7.37 -4.71
N CYS A 181 9.21 -8.04 -5.03
CA CYS A 181 8.09 -7.42 -5.74
C CYS A 181 7.26 -6.45 -4.87
N LEU A 182 7.54 -6.41 -3.56
CA LEU A 182 6.86 -5.56 -2.58
C LEU A 182 7.64 -4.29 -2.24
N THR A 183 8.89 -4.17 -2.70
CA THR A 183 9.63 -2.92 -2.65
C THR A 183 9.45 -2.19 -3.98
N GLY A 184 9.08 -0.91 -3.92
CA GLY A 184 9.13 -0.06 -5.11
C GLY A 184 10.57 0.31 -5.44
N PHE A 185 10.70 1.12 -6.49
CA PHE A 185 11.98 1.55 -7.00
C PHE A 185 12.82 2.18 -5.87
N GLN A 186 14.00 1.58 -5.61
CA GLN A 186 14.94 1.96 -4.56
C GLN A 186 14.39 2.03 -3.13
N GLY A 187 13.27 1.35 -2.83
CA GLY A 187 12.66 1.42 -1.51
C GLY A 187 11.96 2.74 -1.19
N ALA A 188 11.78 3.62 -2.19
CA ALA A 188 10.91 4.80 -2.10
C ALA A 188 9.45 4.41 -1.81
N SER A 189 9.10 3.15 -2.08
CA SER A 189 7.99 2.49 -1.45
C SER A 189 8.39 1.15 -0.85
N ARG A 190 7.88 0.87 0.36
CA ARG A 190 8.07 -0.43 1.01
C ARG A 190 6.74 -1.01 1.43
N TYR A 191 6.60 -2.32 1.24
CA TYR A 191 5.43 -3.06 1.67
C TYR A 191 5.91 -4.30 2.44
N ASP A 192 5.59 -4.37 3.72
CA ASP A 192 5.79 -5.56 4.55
C ASP A 192 4.43 -6.27 4.78
N LEU A 193 4.23 -7.43 4.12
CA LEU A 193 3.04 -8.27 4.33
C LEU A 193 3.04 -8.94 5.70
N HIS A 194 4.21 -9.23 6.26
CA HIS A 194 4.38 -10.16 7.37
C HIS A 194 4.47 -9.45 8.73
N ALA A 195 5.00 -8.23 8.78
CA ALA A 195 5.00 -7.41 9.99
C ALA A 195 3.67 -6.68 10.21
N ASN A 196 2.64 -7.41 10.64
CA ASN A 196 1.40 -6.83 11.14
C ASN A 196 1.34 -6.95 12.68
N ARG A 197 1.29 -5.82 13.40
CA ARG A 197 1.15 -5.81 14.86
C ARG A 197 -0.04 -6.61 15.38
N PHE A 198 -1.13 -6.67 14.61
CA PHE A 198 -2.32 -7.42 14.99
C PHE A 198 -2.11 -8.92 14.87
N ARG A 199 -1.37 -9.37 13.86
CA ARG A 199 -0.97 -10.78 13.71
C ARG A 199 -0.10 -11.22 14.88
N ALA A 200 0.96 -10.47 15.20
CA ALA A 200 1.82 -10.76 16.34
C ALA A 200 1.05 -10.82 17.67
N ARG A 201 0.12 -9.89 17.90
CA ARG A 201 -0.76 -9.91 19.08
C ARG A 201 -1.69 -11.12 19.10
N TYR A 202 -2.21 -11.51 17.95
CA TYR A 202 -3.12 -12.64 17.83
C TYR A 202 -2.39 -13.97 18.04
N GLU A 203 -1.25 -14.18 17.39
CA GLU A 203 -0.39 -15.35 17.60
C GLU A 203 -0.01 -15.48 19.08
N ALA A 204 0.38 -14.38 19.72
CA ALA A 204 0.66 -14.38 21.17
C ALA A 204 -0.57 -14.72 22.03
N ALA A 205 -1.77 -14.24 21.66
CA ALA A 205 -3.00 -14.53 22.40
C ALA A 205 -3.49 -15.97 22.20
N GLU A 206 -3.35 -16.52 21.01
CA GLU A 206 -3.71 -17.91 20.70
C GLU A 206 -2.72 -18.89 21.35
N LEU A 207 -1.42 -18.58 21.34
CA LEU A 207 -0.42 -19.35 22.08
C LEU A 207 -0.73 -19.40 23.57
N ARG A 208 -1.11 -18.27 24.18
CA ARG A 208 -1.54 -18.22 25.60
C ARG A 208 -2.79 -19.08 25.87
N ARG A 209 -3.75 -19.11 24.94
CA ARG A 209 -4.94 -19.96 25.07
C ARG A 209 -4.62 -21.45 24.99
N LEU A 210 -3.72 -21.82 24.08
CA LEU A 210 -3.29 -23.22 23.93
C LEU A 210 -2.51 -23.68 25.15
N VAL A 211 -1.60 -22.85 25.68
CA VAL A 211 -0.88 -23.14 26.93
C VAL A 211 -1.81 -23.24 28.13
N ALA A 212 -2.85 -22.41 28.21
CA ALA A 212 -3.82 -22.48 29.31
C ALA A 212 -4.79 -23.68 29.22
N ALA A 213 -4.84 -24.37 28.09
CA ALA A 213 -5.70 -25.53 27.84
C ALA A 213 -4.95 -26.87 27.90
N ALA A 214 -3.63 -26.84 28.10
CA ALA A 214 -2.74 -27.99 28.26
C ALA A 214 -2.38 -28.18 29.74
#